data_AF-A0A817A0I9-F1
#
_entry.id   AF-A0A817A0I9-F1
#
_cell.length_a   1.000
_cell.length_b   1.000
_cell.length_c   1.000
_cell.angle_alpha   90.00
_cell.angle_beta   90.00
_cell.angle_gamma   90.00
#
_symmetry.space_group_name_H-M   'P 1'
#
loop_
_entity.id
_entity.type
_entity.pdbx_description
1 polymer ?
#
loop_
_entity_poly.entity_id
_entity_poly.type
_entity_poly.pdbx_seq_one_letter_code
_entity_poly.pdbx_strand_id
1 'polypeptide(L)'
;MLRRFADIEKLFPEFNELLVAQAGEKCPCRSHIHLITDTSKVHLRIRDKYIVQIVPTFRDADIWPRSTSHWSFSGTKFSVWSHPNQINYVKKEDFDILSK
;
A
#
# COMPACT_ATOMS: atom_id res chain seq x y z
N MET A 1 12.50 17.09 2.89
CA MET A 1 11.81 15.90 2.34
C MET A 1 11.47 14.90 3.44
N LEU A 2 12.43 14.44 4.26
CA LEU A 2 12.21 13.46 5.34
C LEU A 2 11.19 13.86 6.43
N ARG A 3 11.12 15.15 6.83
CA ARG A 3 10.13 15.60 7.82
C ARG A 3 8.67 15.44 7.35
N ARG A 4 8.41 15.66 6.05
CA ARG A 4 7.05 15.50 5.48
C ARG A 4 6.57 14.05 5.50
N PHE A 5 7.48 13.08 5.39
CA PHE A 5 7.11 11.66 5.44
C PHE A 5 6.76 11.18 6.86
N ALA A 6 7.47 11.67 7.88
CA ALA A 6 7.15 11.35 9.27
C ALA A 6 5.78 11.91 9.72
N ASP A 7 5.40 13.08 9.20
CA ASP A 7 4.08 13.66 9.44
C ASP A 7 2.97 12.87 8.72
N ILE A 8 3.24 12.36 7.51
CA ILE A 8 2.32 11.49 6.77
C ILE A 8 2.07 10.19 7.53
N GLU A 9 3.10 9.51 8.06
CA GLU A 9 2.94 8.26 8.81
C GLU A 9 2.04 8.39 10.04
N LYS A 10 1.98 9.56 10.68
CA LYS A 10 1.11 9.80 11.84
C LYS A 10 -0.27 10.31 11.45
N LEU A 11 -0.35 11.23 10.51
CA LEU A 11 -1.62 11.87 10.13
C LEU A 11 -2.50 10.97 9.27
N PHE A 12 -1.92 10.11 8.44
CA PHE A 12 -2.71 9.26 7.54
C PHE A 12 -3.54 8.20 8.27
N PRO A 13 -3.00 7.42 9.22
CA PRO A 13 -3.77 6.40 9.91
C PRO A 13 -4.96 6.98 10.69
N GLU A 14 -4.73 8.06 11.44
CA GLU A 14 -5.79 8.74 12.22
C GLU A 14 -6.88 9.32 11.31
N PHE A 15 -6.48 9.96 10.21
CA PHE A 15 -7.44 10.49 9.24
C PHE A 15 -8.25 9.38 8.55
N ASN A 16 -7.60 8.28 8.16
CA ASN A 16 -8.28 7.17 7.51
C ASN A 16 -9.19 6.41 8.49
N GLU A 17 -8.80 6.25 9.75
CA GLU A 17 -9.64 5.63 10.77
C GLU A 17 -10.95 6.40 10.94
N LEU A 18 -10.87 7.73 11.05
CA LEU A 18 -12.04 8.60 11.15
C LEU A 18 -12.95 8.47 9.91
N LEU A 19 -12.37 8.52 8.71
CA LEU A 19 -13.15 8.38 7.46
C LEU A 19 -13.81 7.01 7.35
N VAL A 20 -13.09 5.95 7.70
CA VAL A 20 -13.59 4.58 7.62
C VAL A 20 -14.65 4.32 8.70
N ALA A 21 -14.50 4.87 9.91
CA ALA A 21 -15.54 4.83 10.93
C ALA A 21 -16.83 5.50 10.43
N GLN A 22 -16.73 6.73 9.91
CA GLN A 22 -17.88 7.47 9.38
C GLN A 22 -18.53 6.77 8.18
N ALA A 23 -17.74 6.17 7.29
CA ALA A 23 -18.25 5.39 6.17
C ALA A 23 -18.94 4.11 6.66
N GLY A 24 -18.36 3.44 7.65
CA GLY A 24 -18.92 2.26 8.30
C GLY A 24 -20.31 2.50 8.87
N GLU A 25 -20.53 3.65 9.50
CA GLU A 25 -21.85 4.04 10.06
C GLU A 25 -22.91 4.33 8.98
N LYS A 26 -22.49 4.90 7.84
CA LYS A 26 -23.41 5.34 6.77
C LYS A 26 -23.65 4.30 5.69
N CYS A 27 -22.79 3.29 5.56
CA CYS A 27 -22.89 2.32 4.49
C CYS A 27 -24.07 1.34 4.69
N PRO A 28 -24.65 0.79 3.61
CA PRO A 28 -25.74 -0.20 3.70
C PRO A 28 -25.35 -1.47 4.47
N CYS A 29 -24.06 -1.80 4.49
CA CYS A 29 -23.50 -2.97 5.13
C CYS A 29 -23.03 -2.74 6.58
N ARG A 30 -23.41 -1.61 7.22
CA ARG A 30 -22.99 -1.23 8.58
C ARG A 30 -23.13 -2.33 9.64
N SER A 31 -24.16 -3.18 9.53
CA SER A 31 -24.39 -4.29 10.48
C SER A 31 -23.41 -5.45 10.34
N HIS A 32 -22.62 -5.46 9.28
CA HIS A 32 -21.66 -6.51 8.95
C HIS A 32 -20.23 -6.02 9.00
N ILE A 33 -19.98 -4.75 9.31
CA ILE A 33 -18.65 -4.14 9.26
C ILE A 33 -18.37 -3.48 10.61
N HIS A 34 -17.29 -3.89 11.25
CA HIS A 34 -16.82 -3.31 12.50
C HIS A 34 -15.39 -2.84 12.34
N LEU A 35 -15.13 -1.57 12.63
CA LEU A 35 -13.76 -1.06 12.73
C LEU A 35 -13.08 -1.69 13.95
N ILE A 36 -11.86 -2.20 13.76
CA ILE A 36 -11.03 -2.71 14.84
C ILE A 36 -10.17 -1.55 15.35
N THR A 37 -10.42 -1.13 16.58
CA THR A 37 -9.69 -0.06 17.28
C THR A 37 -8.39 -0.57 17.90
N ASP A 38 -7.56 0.32 18.43
CA ASP A 38 -6.30 0.02 19.13
C ASP A 38 -5.19 -0.59 18.24
N THR A 39 -5.26 -0.36 16.93
CA THR A 39 -4.16 -0.71 16.01
C THR A 39 -3.66 0.53 15.29
N SER A 40 -2.36 0.62 15.00
CA SER A 40 -1.79 1.76 14.24
C SER A 40 -2.20 1.80 12.76
N LYS A 41 -3.16 0.97 12.37
CA LYS A 41 -3.56 0.65 11.01
C LYS A 41 -5.08 0.56 10.96
N VAL A 42 -5.66 0.88 9.81
CA VAL A 42 -7.12 0.79 9.67
C VAL A 42 -7.50 -0.63 9.29
N HIS A 43 -8.19 -1.32 10.22
CA HIS A 43 -8.66 -2.69 10.02
C HIS A 43 -10.19 -2.77 10.15
N LEU A 44 -10.83 -3.44 9.20
CA LEU A 44 -12.25 -3.74 9.21
C LEU A 44 -12.49 -5.22 9.44
N ARG A 45 -13.34 -5.55 10.41
CA ARG A 45 -13.89 -6.87 10.60
C ARG A 45 -15.21 -7.00 9.86
N ILE A 46 -15.27 -7.91 8.90
CA ILE A 46 -16.46 -8.17 8.08
C ILE A 46 -17.12 -9.47 8.53
N ARG A 47 -18.42 -9.41 8.88
CA ARG A 47 -19.26 -10.53 9.34
C ARG A 47 -18.61 -11.34 10.46
N ASP A 48 -17.89 -10.67 11.34
CA ASP A 48 -17.08 -11.23 12.42
C ASP A 48 -16.05 -12.30 12.01
N LYS A 49 -15.82 -12.50 10.70
CA LYS A 49 -15.05 -13.62 10.15
C LYS A 49 -13.80 -13.18 9.41
N TYR A 50 -13.89 -12.08 8.66
CA TYR A 50 -12.79 -11.63 7.81
C TYR A 50 -12.21 -10.34 8.36
N ILE A 51 -10.89 -10.22 8.38
CA ILE A 51 -10.19 -8.99 8.73
C ILE A 51 -9.58 -8.44 7.44
N VAL A 52 -9.93 -7.21 7.10
CA VAL A 52 -9.42 -6.48 5.94
C VAL A 52 -8.61 -5.29 6.43
N GLN A 53 -7.35 -5.21 6.04
CA GLN A 53 -6.53 -4.03 6.27
C GLN A 53 -6.73 -3.05 5.11
N ILE A 54 -7.09 -1.82 5.43
CA ILE A 54 -7.09 -0.71 4.47
C ILE A 54 -5.72 -0.05 4.56
N VAL A 55 -4.93 -0.16 3.49
CA VAL A 55 -3.62 0.48 3.40
C VAL A 55 -3.70 1.61 2.37
N PRO A 56 -3.70 2.87 2.81
CA PRO A 56 -3.58 3.99 1.88
C PRO A 56 -2.22 3.94 1.21
N THR A 57 -2.18 4.19 -0.10
CA THR A 57 -0.95 4.18 -0.90
C THR A 57 -0.83 5.45 -1.71
N PHE A 58 0.42 5.86 -1.96
CA PHE A 58 0.73 6.78 -3.04
C PHE A 58 1.28 5.97 -4.19
N ARG A 59 0.67 6.12 -5.36
CA ARG A 59 1.19 5.54 -6.58
C ARG A 59 2.05 6.57 -7.29
N ASP A 60 3.32 6.25 -7.47
CA ASP A 60 4.22 7.03 -8.31
C ASP A 60 4.35 6.32 -9.66
N ALA A 61 4.03 7.07 -10.72
CA ALA A 61 4.09 6.59 -12.09
C ALA A 61 5.41 6.98 -12.77
N ASP A 62 5.83 6.17 -13.75
CA ASP A 62 6.98 6.42 -14.62
C ASP A 62 8.35 6.56 -13.92
N ILE A 63 8.46 6.17 -12.65
CA ILE A 63 9.70 6.22 -11.87
C ILE A 63 10.02 4.82 -11.34
N TRP A 64 11.24 4.34 -11.62
CA TRP A 64 11.77 3.14 -10.96
C TRP A 64 12.59 3.55 -9.74
N PRO A 65 12.34 3.00 -8.54
CA PRO A 65 13.11 3.34 -7.35
C PRO A 65 14.62 3.10 -7.54
N ARG A 66 15.44 4.06 -7.10
CA ARG A 66 16.91 3.91 -7.18
C ARG A 66 17.40 2.70 -6.38
N SER A 67 16.77 2.43 -5.23
CA SER A 67 17.07 1.28 -4.38
C SER A 67 16.88 -0.06 -5.09
N THR A 68 15.95 -0.17 -6.03
CA THR A 68 15.67 -1.40 -6.81
C THR A 68 16.30 -1.39 -8.20
N SER A 69 17.13 -0.39 -8.54
CA SER A 69 17.79 -0.31 -9.85
C SER A 69 18.73 -1.49 -10.13
N HIS A 70 19.24 -2.12 -9.07
CA HIS A 70 20.06 -3.32 -9.15
C HIS A 70 19.28 -4.60 -9.52
N TRP A 71 17.94 -4.59 -9.50
CA TRP A 71 17.13 -5.76 -9.88
C TRP A 71 17.57 -6.29 -11.26
N SER A 72 17.84 -5.37 -12.19
CA SER A 72 18.26 -5.72 -13.54
C SER A 72 19.77 -5.96 -13.66
N PHE A 73 20.48 -6.40 -12.61
CA PHE A 73 21.90 -6.74 -12.71
C PHE A 73 22.09 -7.96 -13.62
N SER A 74 22.18 -7.66 -14.90
CA SER A 74 22.60 -8.48 -16.03
C SER A 74 24.10 -8.80 -15.95
N GLY A 75 24.59 -9.24 -14.79
CA GLY A 75 26.02 -9.45 -14.52
C GLY A 75 26.39 -10.88 -14.14
N THR A 76 25.43 -11.73 -13.80
CA THR A 76 25.69 -13.14 -13.46
C THR A 76 25.28 -14.05 -14.61
N LYS A 77 26.17 -14.97 -14.97
CA LYS A 77 26.04 -16.03 -15.98
C LYS A 77 24.85 -17.00 -15.78
N PHE A 78 23.92 -16.68 -14.89
CA PHE A 78 22.72 -17.44 -14.53
C PHE A 78 21.41 -16.67 -14.82
N SER A 79 21.45 -15.60 -15.60
CA SER A 79 20.23 -14.86 -16.00
C SER A 79 19.42 -15.67 -17.01
N VAL A 80 18.66 -16.66 -16.51
CA VAL A 80 17.66 -17.41 -17.29
C VAL A 80 16.27 -16.80 -17.13
N TRP A 81 16.06 -15.94 -16.12
CA TRP A 81 14.74 -15.42 -15.82
C TRP A 81 14.54 -13.96 -16.22
N SER A 82 13.59 -13.84 -17.15
CA SER A 82 12.92 -12.69 -17.75
C SER A 82 13.69 -12.03 -18.89
N HIS A 83 13.10 -12.14 -20.08
CA HIS A 83 13.58 -11.49 -21.28
C HIS A 83 13.66 -9.96 -21.03
N PRO A 84 14.64 -9.23 -21.59
CA PRO A 84 14.79 -7.78 -21.37
C PRO A 84 13.51 -6.97 -21.59
N ASN A 85 12.68 -7.36 -22.57
CA ASN A 85 11.38 -6.73 -22.82
C ASN A 85 10.40 -6.87 -21.65
N GLN A 86 10.40 -8.01 -20.94
CA GLN A 86 9.56 -8.20 -19.75
C GLN A 86 10.05 -7.32 -18.59
N ILE A 87 11.37 -7.18 -18.44
CA ILE A 87 11.96 -6.29 -17.42
C ILE A 87 11.56 -4.84 -17.70
N ASN A 88 11.61 -4.40 -18.96
CA ASN A 88 11.19 -3.05 -19.34
C ASN A 88 9.68 -2.83 -19.13
N TYR A 89 8.85 -3.85 -19.35
CA TYR A 89 7.43 -3.78 -19.03
C TYR A 89 7.20 -3.62 -17.53
N VAL A 90 7.81 -4.47 -16.70
CA VAL A 90 7.68 -4.40 -15.23
C VAL A 90 8.22 -3.08 -14.68
N LYS A 91 9.27 -2.51 -15.26
CA LYS A 91 9.79 -1.21 -14.85
C LYS A 91 8.90 -0.03 -15.24
N LYS A 92 8.03 -0.24 -16.23
CA LYS A 92 7.00 0.73 -16.63
C LYS A 92 5.71 0.57 -15.84
N GLU A 93 5.54 -0.54 -15.12
CA GLU A 93 4.49 -0.62 -14.11
C GLU A 93 4.85 0.34 -12.97
N ASP A 94 3.83 1.06 -12.50
CA ASP A 94 3.95 1.98 -11.37
C ASP A 94 4.34 1.22 -10.09
N PHE A 95 4.78 1.95 -9.06
CA PHE A 95 5.00 1.37 -7.74
C PHE A 95 4.16 2.09 -6.68
N ASP A 96 3.72 1.31 -5.69
CA ASP A 96 2.96 1.83 -4.56
C ASP A 96 3.89 2.08 -3.37
N ILE A 97 3.85 3.29 -2.82
CA ILE A 97 4.45 3.66 -1.54
C ILE A 97 3.40 3.44 -0.47
N LEU A 98 3.68 2.47 0.41
CA LEU A 98 2.81 2.09 1.52
C LEU A 98 3.26 2.80 2.80
N SER A 99 2.32 3.37 3.54
CA SER A 99 2.54 3.75 4.94
C SER A 99 2.22 2.53 5.82
N LYS A 100 3.23 1.90 6.44
CA LYS A 100 3.08 0.63 7.17
C LYS A 100 3.81 0.61 8.51
#